data_AF-A0A0M9EC16-F1
#
_entry.id   AF-A0A0M9EC16-F1
#
_cell.length_a   1.000
_cell.length_b   1.000
_cell.length_c   1.000
_cell.angle_alpha   90.00
_cell.angle_beta   90.00
_cell.angle_gamma   90.00
#
_symmetry.space_group_name_H-M   'P 1'
#
loop_
_entity.id
_entity.type
_entity.pdbx_description
1 polymer ?
#
loop_
_entity_poly.entity_id
_entity_poly.type
_entity_poly.pdbx_seq_one_letter_code
_entity_poly.pdbx_strand_id
1 'polypeptide(L)'
;ATSAASAIVNASGMAVSAIVSSNMVSSIADAYITSGTSENFDYTTAQSLDELKNGERVKQDDGTVFRYIGNDRLIETAYDYSTLTKSDDLLQGDKVRLNEDIGDANQGDIYEYIGTDRAEPEEPIDLSLEDYTDTANWKKINDPLNINLANENYADTTNWIETKPNNLNISGNITISAKDDASINAKTNMKSISSTTNDGGASMLGGLVDAIMTDYKYSSKSGTQTVEKDHYVRVASDHAAGGVTSGIYRYKGTESKSIDLNAEDFSVRDNWERITRSSAKDTIPNIGNVTSSDSQAFGG
;
A
#
# COMPACT_ATOMS: atom_id res chain seq x y z
N ALA A 1 39.02 21.31 6.60
CA ALA A 1 38.56 21.99 7.82
C ALA A 1 39.71 21.98 8.81
N THR A 2 40.11 23.15 9.33
CA THR A 2 41.17 23.22 10.34
C THR A 2 40.51 23.63 11.65
N SER A 3 40.43 22.71 12.60
CA SER A 3 39.90 22.92 13.95
C SER A 3 41.04 23.34 14.86
N ALA A 4 41.10 24.62 15.25
CA ALA A 4 41.95 25.04 16.34
C ALA A 4 41.18 24.87 17.65
N ALA A 5 41.53 23.83 18.43
CA ALA A 5 41.01 23.67 19.78
C ALA A 5 41.90 24.49 20.75
N SER A 6 41.29 25.41 21.50
CA SER A 6 41.98 26.07 22.61
C SER A 6 41.48 25.47 23.92
N ALA A 7 42.31 24.63 24.54
CA ALA A 7 42.21 24.24 25.94
C ALA A 7 43.62 24.08 26.51
N ILE A 8 43.77 24.34 27.80
CA ILE A 8 45.07 24.43 28.46
C ILE A 8 45.83 23.08 28.47
N VAL A 9 45.15 21.93 28.35
CA VAL A 9 45.81 20.66 28.02
C VAL A 9 44.84 19.66 27.37
N ASN A 10 45.32 18.90 26.36
CA ASN A 10 44.68 17.72 25.75
C ASN A 10 43.38 17.89 24.94
N ALA A 11 43.14 19.06 24.34
CA ALA A 11 42.03 19.18 23.37
C ALA A 11 42.43 18.67 21.98
N SER A 12 41.81 17.58 21.54
CA SER A 12 41.81 17.15 20.13
C SER A 12 40.50 17.57 19.47
N GLY A 13 40.58 18.29 18.36
CA GLY A 13 39.43 18.65 17.53
C GLY A 13 39.58 18.02 16.16
N MET A 14 38.63 17.19 15.73
CA MET A 14 38.51 16.70 14.35
C MET A 14 37.30 17.33 13.69
N ALA A 15 37.48 17.90 12.50
CA ALA A 15 36.40 18.36 11.64
C ALA A 15 36.44 17.58 10.32
N VAL A 16 35.39 16.83 10.02
CA VAL A 16 35.23 16.06 8.78
C VAL A 16 34.01 16.60 8.03
N SER A 17 34.18 16.94 6.75
CA SER A 17 33.10 17.38 5.87
C SER A 17 33.07 16.49 4.64
N ALA A 18 31.90 15.95 4.29
CA ALA A 18 31.67 15.15 3.09
C ALA A 18 30.51 15.74 2.30
N ILE A 19 30.70 15.91 1.00
CA ILE A 19 29.64 16.33 0.06
C ILE A 19 29.24 15.11 -0.74
N VAL A 20 27.98 14.71 -0.65
CA VAL A 20 27.41 13.67 -1.50
C VAL A 20 26.40 14.34 -2.43
N SER A 21 26.77 14.48 -3.70
CA SER A 21 25.89 14.92 -4.77
C SER A 21 25.48 13.72 -5.60
N SER A 22 24.18 13.42 -5.65
CA SER A 22 23.61 12.37 -6.51
C SER A 22 22.66 13.01 -7.52
N ASN A 23 23.05 12.96 -8.80
CA ASN A 23 22.22 13.38 -9.92
C ASN A 23 21.90 12.13 -10.74
N MET A 24 20.65 11.69 -10.73
CA MET A 24 20.16 10.64 -11.62
C MET A 24 19.17 11.28 -12.60
N VAL A 25 19.51 11.25 -13.89
CA VAL A 25 18.63 11.69 -14.98
C VAL A 25 18.22 10.44 -15.75
N SER A 26 16.92 10.20 -15.85
CA SER A 26 16.35 9.16 -16.72
C SER A 26 15.14 9.73 -17.44
N SER A 27 15.20 9.73 -18.77
CA SER A 27 14.14 10.17 -19.66
C SER A 27 14.02 9.10 -20.75
N ILE A 28 12.80 8.65 -20.98
CA ILE A 28 12.43 7.63 -21.98
C ILE A 28 11.21 8.20 -22.70
N ALA A 29 11.35 8.42 -24.01
CA ALA A 29 10.26 8.88 -24.86
C ALA A 29 9.98 7.85 -25.93
N ASP A 30 8.80 7.23 -25.83
CA ASP A 30 8.29 6.28 -26.80
C ASP A 30 7.19 6.93 -27.65
N ALA A 31 7.23 6.68 -28.96
CA ALA A 31 6.20 7.08 -29.90
C ALA A 31 5.72 5.84 -30.67
N TYR A 32 4.42 5.57 -30.66
CA TYR A 32 3.86 4.42 -31.35
C TYR A 32 2.63 4.82 -32.19
N ILE A 33 2.47 4.13 -33.33
CA ILE A 33 1.20 4.07 -34.07
C ILE A 33 0.59 2.71 -33.75
N THR A 34 -0.60 2.68 -33.16
CA THR A 34 -1.40 1.45 -33.09
C THR A 34 -2.35 1.41 -34.29
N SER A 35 -2.04 0.60 -35.30
CA SER A 35 -3.06 0.17 -36.26
C SER A 35 -3.82 -1.00 -35.63
N GLY A 36 -4.98 -0.71 -35.04
CA GLY A 36 -5.89 -1.78 -34.63
C GLY A 36 -6.45 -2.43 -35.88
N THR A 37 -6.04 -3.66 -36.19
CA THR A 37 -6.84 -4.56 -37.04
C THR A 37 -8.02 -5.04 -36.20
N SER A 38 -8.91 -4.13 -35.82
CA SER A 38 -10.23 -4.58 -35.41
C SER A 38 -10.85 -5.11 -36.69
N GLU A 39 -10.99 -6.41 -36.78
CA GLU A 39 -11.89 -7.04 -37.73
C GLU A 39 -13.23 -6.31 -37.59
N ASN A 40 -13.52 -5.41 -38.53
CA ASN A 40 -14.58 -4.41 -38.39
C ASN A 40 -15.89 -4.99 -38.91
N PHE A 41 -16.21 -6.22 -38.51
CA PHE A 41 -17.41 -6.96 -38.88
C PHE A 41 -17.99 -7.69 -37.67
N ASP A 42 -19.28 -8.01 -37.75
CA ASP A 42 -20.04 -8.65 -36.68
C ASP A 42 -20.27 -10.14 -37.02
N TYR A 43 -20.44 -10.46 -38.31
CA TYR A 43 -20.69 -11.81 -38.80
C TYR A 43 -19.88 -12.18 -40.05
N THR A 44 -19.86 -13.46 -40.39
CA THR A 44 -19.39 -13.99 -41.67
C THR A 44 -20.53 -14.60 -42.48
N THR A 45 -20.35 -14.72 -43.79
CA THR A 45 -21.32 -15.36 -44.70
C THR A 45 -21.64 -16.81 -44.36
N ALA A 46 -20.83 -17.49 -43.54
CA ALA A 46 -21.08 -18.88 -43.13
C ALA A 46 -22.16 -19.02 -42.03
N GLN A 47 -22.62 -17.92 -41.44
CA GLN A 47 -23.55 -17.93 -40.32
C GLN A 47 -25.01 -17.84 -40.77
N SER A 48 -25.90 -18.41 -39.95
CA SER A 48 -27.34 -18.16 -40.02
C SER A 48 -27.77 -17.44 -38.75
N LEU A 49 -28.63 -16.42 -38.89
CA LEU A 49 -29.05 -15.55 -37.80
C LEU A 49 -30.56 -15.63 -37.56
N ASP A 50 -30.97 -15.45 -36.30
CA ASP A 50 -32.38 -15.32 -35.92
C ASP A 50 -32.86 -13.87 -35.93
N GLU A 51 -31.94 -12.91 -36.05
CA GLU A 51 -32.20 -11.50 -36.24
C GLU A 51 -31.09 -10.86 -37.10
N LEU A 52 -31.43 -9.79 -37.83
CA LEU A 52 -30.46 -8.95 -38.54
C LEU A 52 -30.88 -7.49 -38.40
N LYS A 53 -30.06 -6.68 -37.72
CA LYS A 53 -30.35 -5.27 -37.41
C LYS A 53 -29.60 -4.32 -38.32
N ASN A 54 -30.19 -3.16 -38.56
CA ASN A 54 -29.55 -2.07 -39.27
C ASN A 54 -28.20 -1.72 -38.60
N GLY A 55 -27.16 -1.62 -39.41
CA GLY A 55 -25.81 -1.30 -38.98
C GLY A 55 -24.90 -2.50 -38.78
N GLU A 56 -25.44 -3.72 -38.68
CA GLU A 56 -24.64 -4.95 -38.55
C GLU A 56 -23.82 -5.22 -39.81
N ARG A 57 -22.65 -5.83 -39.64
CA ARG A 57 -21.66 -5.97 -40.71
C ARG A 57 -21.31 -7.42 -40.96
N VAL A 58 -21.32 -7.81 -42.23
CA VAL A 58 -21.03 -9.16 -42.68
C VAL A 58 -19.79 -9.16 -43.55
N LYS A 59 -18.82 -10.02 -43.21
CA LYS A 59 -17.62 -10.27 -43.99
C LYS A 59 -17.82 -11.44 -44.95
N GLN A 60 -17.50 -11.22 -46.22
CA GLN A 60 -17.43 -12.25 -47.25
C GLN A 60 -16.05 -12.94 -47.27
N ASP A 61 -15.97 -14.09 -47.93
CA ASP A 61 -14.74 -14.91 -48.00
C ASP A 61 -13.57 -14.18 -48.69
N ASP A 62 -13.85 -13.22 -49.57
CA ASP A 62 -12.85 -12.38 -50.24
C ASP A 62 -12.30 -11.24 -49.33
N GLY A 63 -12.84 -11.12 -48.12
CA GLY A 63 -12.49 -10.08 -47.14
C GLY A 63 -13.30 -8.80 -47.26
N THR A 64 -14.19 -8.67 -48.26
CA THR A 64 -15.11 -7.54 -48.39
C THR A 64 -16.11 -7.55 -47.24
N VAL A 65 -16.38 -6.38 -46.65
CA VAL A 65 -17.34 -6.24 -45.56
C VAL A 65 -18.49 -5.37 -46.02
N PHE A 66 -19.71 -5.84 -45.83
CA PHE A 66 -20.94 -5.09 -46.09
C PHE A 66 -21.62 -4.72 -44.78
N ARG A 67 -22.19 -3.52 -44.70
CA ARG A 67 -23.07 -3.09 -43.62
C ARG A 67 -24.52 -3.24 -44.08
N TYR A 68 -25.35 -3.87 -43.25
CA TYR A 68 -26.78 -3.93 -43.44
C TYR A 68 -27.40 -2.55 -43.18
N ILE A 69 -28.17 -2.04 -44.13
CA ILE A 69 -28.83 -0.73 -44.08
C ILE A 69 -30.34 -0.82 -44.31
N GLY A 70 -30.88 -2.04 -44.44
CA GLY A 70 -32.31 -2.28 -44.51
C GLY A 70 -33.01 -2.09 -43.15
N ASN A 71 -34.32 -2.33 -43.13
CA ASN A 71 -35.10 -2.36 -41.89
C ASN A 71 -34.71 -3.57 -41.04
N ASP A 72 -34.78 -3.42 -39.72
CA ASP A 72 -34.50 -4.52 -38.80
C ASP A 72 -35.38 -5.74 -39.11
N ARG A 73 -34.74 -6.90 -39.25
CA ARG A 73 -35.40 -8.19 -39.41
C ARG A 73 -35.40 -8.88 -38.05
N LEU A 74 -36.51 -8.75 -37.34
CA LEU A 74 -36.71 -9.30 -36.00
C LEU A 74 -37.87 -10.29 -36.00
N ILE A 75 -37.79 -11.31 -35.16
CA ILE A 75 -38.93 -12.19 -34.89
C ILE A 75 -40.03 -11.35 -34.21
N GLU A 76 -41.28 -11.53 -34.62
CA GLU A 76 -42.40 -10.86 -33.97
C GLU A 76 -42.59 -11.37 -32.54
N THR A 77 -42.71 -10.44 -31.60
CA THR A 77 -42.90 -10.74 -30.17
C THR A 77 -44.08 -9.97 -29.56
N ALA A 78 -44.62 -8.98 -30.28
CA ALA A 78 -45.78 -8.23 -29.88
C ALA A 78 -47.06 -9.06 -30.10
N TYR A 79 -47.97 -8.96 -29.14
CA TYR A 79 -49.30 -9.55 -29.19
C TYR A 79 -50.30 -8.59 -28.53
N ASP A 80 -51.54 -8.63 -29.01
CA ASP A 80 -52.65 -7.84 -28.50
C ASP A 80 -53.39 -8.61 -27.40
N TYR A 81 -53.55 -9.92 -27.60
CA TYR A 81 -54.21 -10.82 -26.67
C TYR A 81 -53.34 -12.03 -26.33
N SER A 82 -53.71 -12.69 -25.23
CA SER A 82 -53.21 -14.01 -24.90
C SER A 82 -54.38 -14.99 -24.84
N THR A 83 -54.14 -16.30 -24.96
CA THR A 83 -55.23 -17.31 -24.92
C THR A 83 -55.99 -17.36 -23.59
N LEU A 84 -55.54 -16.63 -22.57
CA LEU A 84 -56.26 -16.43 -21.30
C LEU A 84 -57.32 -15.31 -21.39
N THR A 85 -57.37 -14.59 -22.51
CA THR A 85 -58.25 -13.45 -22.72
C THR A 85 -59.57 -13.92 -23.30
N LYS A 86 -60.68 -13.44 -22.71
CA LYS A 86 -62.00 -13.49 -23.31
C LYS A 86 -62.24 -12.17 -24.02
N SER A 87 -62.18 -12.17 -25.34
CA SER A 87 -62.22 -10.93 -26.12
C SER A 87 -63.64 -10.61 -26.57
N ASP A 88 -64.05 -9.35 -26.44
CA ASP A 88 -65.33 -8.87 -26.96
C ASP A 88 -65.25 -8.54 -28.46
N ASP A 89 -64.05 -8.45 -29.04
CA ASP A 89 -63.81 -8.28 -30.47
C ASP A 89 -62.61 -9.12 -30.91
N LEU A 90 -62.66 -9.69 -32.11
CA LEU A 90 -61.48 -10.27 -32.79
C LEU A 90 -61.48 -9.81 -34.24
N LEU A 91 -60.60 -8.86 -34.53
CA LEU A 91 -60.49 -8.17 -35.81
C LEU A 91 -59.28 -8.67 -36.59
N GLN A 92 -59.34 -8.59 -37.91
CA GLN A 92 -58.21 -8.94 -38.77
C GLN A 92 -56.97 -8.10 -38.40
N GLY A 93 -55.85 -8.79 -38.19
CA GLY A 93 -54.58 -8.20 -37.74
C GLY A 93 -54.31 -8.35 -36.24
N ASP A 94 -55.31 -8.71 -35.44
CA ASP A 94 -55.12 -8.94 -34.00
C ASP A 94 -54.17 -10.12 -33.76
N LYS A 95 -53.22 -9.92 -32.85
CA LYS A 95 -52.17 -10.90 -32.56
C LYS A 95 -52.45 -11.60 -31.24
N VAL A 96 -52.48 -12.93 -31.27
CA VAL A 96 -52.75 -13.76 -30.09
C VAL A 96 -51.55 -14.63 -29.76
N ARG A 97 -51.08 -14.53 -28.51
CA ARG A 97 -50.02 -15.39 -27.97
C ARG A 97 -50.60 -16.58 -27.20
N LEU A 98 -50.10 -17.77 -27.49
CA LEU A 98 -50.54 -18.99 -26.81
C LEU A 98 -49.88 -19.13 -25.43
N ASN A 99 -50.69 -19.28 -24.38
CA ASN A 99 -50.21 -19.53 -23.02
C ASN A 99 -49.97 -21.00 -22.69
N GLU A 100 -50.42 -21.92 -23.54
CA GLU A 100 -50.25 -23.36 -23.45
C GLU A 100 -50.28 -23.97 -24.86
N ASP A 101 -50.01 -25.27 -24.96
CA ASP A 101 -50.19 -25.99 -26.23
C ASP A 101 -51.68 -26.13 -26.54
N ILE A 102 -52.10 -25.76 -27.75
CA ILE A 102 -53.49 -25.84 -28.22
C ILE A 102 -53.51 -26.63 -29.53
N GLY A 103 -53.97 -27.88 -29.45
CA GLY A 103 -53.86 -28.80 -30.59
C GLY A 103 -52.40 -29.05 -30.94
N ASP A 104 -52.03 -28.84 -32.21
CA ASP A 104 -50.64 -28.93 -32.69
C ASP A 104 -49.88 -27.59 -32.62
N ALA A 105 -50.53 -26.51 -32.16
CA ALA A 105 -49.89 -25.22 -31.94
C ALA A 105 -49.24 -25.18 -30.56
N ASN A 106 -48.01 -24.61 -30.48
CA ASN A 106 -47.19 -24.72 -29.29
C ASN A 106 -47.29 -23.50 -28.39
N GLN A 107 -47.13 -23.70 -27.09
CA GLN A 107 -47.02 -22.64 -26.10
C GLN A 107 -45.96 -21.60 -26.52
N GLY A 108 -46.33 -20.32 -26.43
CA GLY A 108 -45.45 -19.20 -26.74
C GLY A 108 -45.48 -18.75 -28.20
N ASP A 109 -46.10 -19.53 -29.11
CA ASP A 109 -46.34 -19.10 -30.48
C ASP A 109 -47.29 -17.89 -30.53
N ILE A 110 -47.10 -17.04 -31.55
CA ILE A 110 -47.93 -15.86 -31.79
C ILE A 110 -48.57 -16.03 -33.16
N TYR A 111 -49.89 -15.86 -33.20
CA TYR A 111 -50.70 -15.96 -34.40
C TYR A 111 -51.41 -14.63 -34.68
N GLU A 112 -51.39 -14.19 -35.93
CA GLU A 112 -52.19 -13.09 -36.44
C GLU A 112 -53.54 -13.63 -36.92
N TYR A 113 -54.64 -13.03 -36.46
CA TYR A 113 -55.98 -13.33 -36.96
C TYR A 113 -56.13 -12.75 -38.36
N ILE A 114 -56.31 -13.63 -39.35
CA ILE A 114 -56.49 -13.27 -40.77
C ILE A 114 -57.90 -13.57 -41.28
N GLY A 115 -58.77 -14.08 -40.40
CA GLY A 115 -60.16 -14.40 -40.70
C GLY A 115 -61.05 -13.17 -40.86
N THR A 116 -62.36 -13.41 -40.92
CA THR A 116 -63.38 -12.35 -40.98
C THR A 116 -63.63 -11.73 -39.61
N ASP A 117 -63.66 -10.40 -39.53
CA ASP A 117 -63.91 -9.66 -38.29
C ASP A 117 -65.11 -10.19 -37.49
N ARG A 118 -64.89 -10.43 -36.19
CA ARG A 118 -65.90 -10.84 -35.21
C ARG A 118 -66.07 -9.70 -34.20
N ALA A 119 -66.87 -8.70 -34.55
CA ALA A 119 -67.13 -7.53 -33.70
C ALA A 119 -68.41 -7.72 -32.87
N GLU A 120 -68.35 -7.40 -31.58
CA GLU A 120 -69.44 -7.46 -30.59
C GLU A 120 -70.28 -8.76 -30.69
N PRO A 121 -69.70 -9.96 -30.52
CA PRO A 121 -70.44 -11.20 -30.51
C PRO A 121 -71.38 -11.27 -29.30
N GLU A 122 -72.44 -12.09 -29.40
CA GLU A 122 -73.40 -12.30 -28.32
C GLU A 122 -72.74 -12.87 -27.04
N GLU A 123 -71.61 -13.56 -27.18
CA GLU A 123 -70.79 -14.09 -26.09
C GLU A 123 -69.30 -13.79 -26.37
N PRO A 124 -68.50 -13.44 -25.35
CA PRO A 124 -67.06 -13.19 -25.52
C PRO A 124 -66.33 -14.38 -26.14
N ILE A 125 -65.40 -14.09 -27.04
CA ILE A 125 -64.60 -15.09 -27.76
C ILE A 125 -63.57 -15.68 -26.79
N ASP A 126 -63.64 -17.00 -26.60
CA ASP A 126 -62.67 -17.73 -25.78
C ASP A 126 -61.49 -18.19 -26.63
N LEU A 127 -60.39 -17.42 -26.57
CA LEU A 127 -59.21 -17.65 -27.39
C LEU A 127 -58.49 -18.97 -27.06
N SER A 128 -58.79 -19.63 -25.94
CA SER A 128 -58.22 -20.96 -25.63
C SER A 128 -58.93 -22.10 -26.36
N LEU A 129 -60.08 -21.85 -27.01
CA LEU A 129 -60.87 -22.85 -27.72
C LEU A 129 -60.76 -22.75 -29.24
N GLU A 130 -60.04 -21.76 -29.75
CA GLU A 130 -59.80 -21.58 -31.19
C GLU A 130 -58.82 -22.64 -31.74
N ASP A 131 -58.96 -22.95 -33.03
CA ASP A 131 -58.04 -23.82 -33.76
C ASP A 131 -56.97 -22.99 -34.50
N TYR A 132 -55.81 -22.82 -33.85
CA TYR A 132 -54.68 -22.06 -34.41
C TYR A 132 -53.96 -22.77 -35.58
N THR A 133 -54.35 -24.00 -35.91
CA THR A 133 -53.86 -24.68 -37.12
C THR A 133 -54.71 -24.37 -38.35
N ASP A 134 -55.87 -23.73 -38.17
CA ASP A 134 -56.72 -23.28 -39.27
C ASP A 134 -56.09 -22.07 -39.98
N THR A 135 -55.34 -22.37 -41.04
CA THR A 135 -54.69 -21.37 -41.91
C THR A 135 -55.65 -20.44 -42.65
N ALA A 136 -56.97 -20.67 -42.62
CA ALA A 136 -57.94 -19.71 -43.14
C ALA A 136 -58.20 -18.55 -42.17
N ASN A 137 -57.99 -18.77 -40.87
CA ASN A 137 -58.26 -17.81 -39.80
C ASN A 137 -57.00 -17.34 -39.09
N TRP A 138 -55.94 -18.14 -39.07
CA TRP A 138 -54.74 -17.89 -38.28
C TRP A 138 -53.47 -18.02 -39.10
N LYS A 139 -52.53 -17.11 -38.85
CA LYS A 139 -51.19 -17.15 -39.44
C LYS A 139 -50.15 -17.02 -38.32
N LYS A 140 -49.28 -18.01 -38.17
CA LYS A 140 -48.14 -17.91 -37.26
C LYS A 140 -47.18 -16.82 -37.75
N ILE A 141 -46.74 -15.93 -36.85
CA ILE A 141 -45.91 -14.76 -37.21
C ILE A 141 -44.57 -14.70 -36.48
N ASN A 142 -44.33 -15.59 -35.52
CA ASN A 142 -43.08 -15.64 -34.75
C ASN A 142 -42.17 -16.83 -35.11
N ASP A 143 -42.25 -17.32 -36.35
CA ASP A 143 -41.32 -18.36 -36.83
C ASP A 143 -39.87 -17.83 -36.81
N PRO A 144 -38.87 -18.68 -36.47
CA PRO A 144 -37.47 -18.30 -36.56
C PRO A 144 -37.11 -17.80 -37.96
N LEU A 145 -36.47 -16.63 -38.05
CA LEU A 145 -36.19 -16.00 -39.34
C LEU A 145 -35.14 -16.76 -40.18
N ASN A 146 -34.25 -17.53 -39.55
CA ASN A 146 -33.23 -18.36 -40.22
C ASN A 146 -32.52 -17.64 -41.38
N ILE A 147 -32.05 -16.41 -41.12
CA ILE A 147 -31.41 -15.55 -42.10
C ILE A 147 -30.05 -16.15 -42.45
N ASN A 148 -29.97 -16.84 -43.60
CA ASN A 148 -28.72 -17.41 -44.08
C ASN A 148 -27.90 -16.35 -44.82
N LEU A 149 -26.82 -15.89 -44.19
CA LEU A 149 -25.96 -14.83 -44.73
C LEU A 149 -25.24 -15.23 -46.02
N ALA A 150 -25.13 -16.52 -46.33
CA ALA A 150 -24.57 -16.99 -47.60
C ALA A 150 -25.48 -16.71 -48.80
N ASN A 151 -26.79 -16.59 -48.56
CA ASN A 151 -27.81 -16.44 -49.60
C ASN A 151 -28.28 -14.99 -49.80
N GLU A 152 -27.80 -14.06 -48.98
CA GLU A 152 -28.14 -12.64 -49.09
C GLU A 152 -27.61 -12.03 -50.40
N ASN A 153 -28.41 -11.13 -50.99
CA ASN A 153 -28.00 -10.40 -52.19
C ASN A 153 -27.25 -9.11 -51.80
N TYR A 154 -25.93 -9.21 -51.61
CA TYR A 154 -25.07 -8.07 -51.25
C TYR A 154 -24.96 -6.99 -52.34
N ALA A 155 -25.47 -7.24 -53.56
CA ALA A 155 -25.57 -6.22 -54.60
C ALA A 155 -26.82 -5.34 -54.47
N ASP A 156 -27.78 -5.70 -53.60
CA ASP A 156 -28.95 -4.87 -53.31
C ASP A 156 -28.57 -3.68 -52.43
N THR A 157 -28.42 -2.52 -53.05
CA THR A 157 -28.02 -1.27 -52.39
C THR A 157 -29.11 -0.66 -51.51
N THR A 158 -30.33 -1.23 -51.49
CA THR A 158 -31.36 -0.84 -50.51
C THR A 158 -31.16 -1.50 -49.16
N ASN A 159 -30.48 -2.66 -49.14
CA ASN A 159 -30.25 -3.46 -47.95
C ASN A 159 -28.78 -3.51 -47.54
N TRP A 160 -27.84 -3.32 -48.47
CA TRP A 160 -26.41 -3.51 -48.21
C TRP A 160 -25.58 -2.35 -48.76
N ILE A 161 -24.59 -1.93 -47.98
CA ILE A 161 -23.54 -1.01 -48.44
C ILE A 161 -22.17 -1.59 -48.14
N GLU A 162 -21.30 -1.64 -49.14
CA GLU A 162 -19.91 -2.05 -48.97
C GLU A 162 -19.19 -1.07 -48.04
N THR A 163 -18.66 -1.58 -46.93
CA THR A 163 -17.79 -0.80 -46.05
C THR A 163 -16.38 -0.85 -46.61
N LYS A 164 -15.97 0.26 -47.21
CA LYS A 164 -14.56 0.41 -47.58
C LYS A 164 -13.77 0.62 -46.29
N PRO A 165 -12.64 -0.09 -46.09
CA PRO A 165 -11.72 0.30 -45.05
C PRO A 165 -11.37 1.78 -45.24
N ASN A 166 -11.23 2.52 -44.14
CA ASN A 166 -10.69 3.88 -44.16
C ASN A 166 -9.21 3.80 -44.55
N ASN A 167 -8.94 3.50 -45.81
CA ASN A 167 -7.62 3.49 -46.41
C ASN A 167 -7.20 4.95 -46.54
N LEU A 168 -6.56 5.45 -45.51
CA LEU A 168 -5.90 6.74 -45.54
C LEU A 168 -4.64 6.59 -46.41
N ASN A 169 -4.79 6.83 -47.71
CA ASN A 169 -3.67 6.79 -48.65
C ASN A 169 -2.94 8.14 -48.61
N ILE A 170 -1.81 8.21 -47.89
CA ILE A 170 -1.02 9.43 -47.72
C ILE A 170 0.08 9.42 -48.78
N SER A 171 -0.05 10.27 -49.79
CA SER A 171 0.96 10.43 -50.87
C SER A 171 2.19 11.24 -50.45
N GLY A 172 2.17 11.83 -49.26
CA GLY A 172 3.26 12.61 -48.65
C GLY A 172 3.83 11.97 -47.39
N ASN A 173 4.76 12.66 -46.75
CA ASN A 173 5.41 12.15 -45.53
C ASN A 173 4.46 12.27 -44.32
N ILE A 174 4.37 11.19 -43.53
CA ILE A 174 3.79 11.24 -42.18
C ILE A 174 4.94 11.58 -41.22
N THR A 175 4.85 12.71 -40.51
CA THR A 175 5.82 13.07 -39.46
C THR A 175 5.19 12.90 -38.08
N ILE A 176 5.75 12.01 -37.28
CA ILE A 176 5.40 11.82 -35.87
C ILE A 176 6.55 12.39 -35.05
N SER A 177 6.26 13.42 -34.26
CA SER A 177 7.22 14.03 -33.35
C SER A 177 6.79 13.77 -31.92
N ALA A 178 7.60 13.03 -31.18
CA ALA A 178 7.51 12.96 -29.73
C ALA A 178 8.60 13.86 -29.14
N LYS A 179 8.23 14.66 -28.15
CA LYS A 179 9.12 15.55 -27.41
C LYS A 179 9.10 15.16 -25.94
N ASP A 180 10.28 14.95 -25.36
CA ASP A 180 10.45 14.85 -23.91
C ASP A 180 11.04 16.16 -23.37
N ASP A 181 10.58 16.60 -22.20
CA ASP A 181 11.12 17.74 -21.47
C ASP A 181 11.75 17.23 -20.17
N ALA A 182 13.01 16.81 -20.22
CA ALA A 182 13.74 16.37 -19.05
C ALA A 182 14.08 17.55 -18.12
N SER A 183 13.57 17.53 -16.88
CA SER A 183 13.84 18.53 -15.84
C SER A 183 14.79 17.98 -14.77
N ILE A 184 15.84 18.73 -14.43
CA ILE A 184 16.78 18.39 -13.35
C ILE A 184 16.45 19.22 -12.11
N ASN A 185 16.06 18.56 -11.01
CA ASN A 185 15.92 19.20 -9.69
C ASN A 185 16.98 18.62 -8.74
N ALA A 186 18.06 19.37 -8.52
CA ALA A 186 19.14 18.98 -7.62
C ALA A 186 18.96 19.64 -6.24
N LYS A 187 19.03 18.83 -5.17
CA LYS A 187 19.03 19.30 -3.77
C LYS A 187 20.31 18.84 -3.08
N THR A 188 21.09 19.77 -2.54
CA THR A 188 22.29 19.48 -1.75
C THR A 188 21.96 19.56 -0.27
N ASN A 189 22.19 18.49 0.48
CA ASN A 189 22.05 18.46 1.94
C ASN A 189 23.43 18.43 2.59
N MET A 190 23.80 19.50 3.30
CA MET A 190 25.02 19.56 4.09
C MET A 190 24.75 19.19 5.54
N LYS A 191 25.50 18.22 6.09
CA LYS A 191 25.43 17.85 7.51
C LYS A 191 26.77 18.12 8.18
N SER A 192 26.84 19.19 8.96
CA SER A 192 27.99 19.52 9.82
C SER A 192 27.77 18.92 11.21
N ILE A 193 28.77 18.18 11.71
CA ILE A 193 28.76 17.63 13.08
C ILE A 193 30.02 18.15 13.76
N SER A 194 29.84 18.92 14.84
CA SER A 194 30.93 19.38 15.72
C SER A 194 30.63 18.86 17.14
N SER A 195 31.59 18.17 17.75
CA SER A 195 31.51 17.71 19.13
C SER A 195 32.82 17.99 19.86
N THR A 196 32.74 18.65 21.02
CA THR A 196 33.84 18.81 21.96
C THR A 196 33.60 17.93 23.18
N THR A 197 34.53 17.02 23.49
CA THR A 197 34.49 16.22 24.73
C THR A 197 35.33 16.90 25.80
N ASN A 198 34.70 17.42 26.85
CA ASN A 198 35.35 17.92 28.07
C ASN A 198 34.77 17.14 29.26
N ASP A 199 35.61 16.59 30.13
CA ASP A 199 35.19 15.73 31.25
C ASP A 199 34.84 16.50 32.53
N GLY A 200 34.77 17.83 32.45
CA GLY A 200 34.22 18.70 33.50
C GLY A 200 34.96 18.60 34.84
N GLY A 201 36.25 18.21 34.84
CA GLY A 201 37.04 18.06 36.06
C GLY A 201 36.78 16.78 36.86
N ALA A 202 36.00 15.83 36.31
CA ALA A 202 35.73 14.53 36.95
C ALA A 202 37.00 13.72 37.24
N SER A 203 38.03 13.87 36.40
CA SER A 203 39.32 13.20 36.56
C SER A 203 40.10 13.65 37.80
N MET A 204 39.88 14.88 38.29
CA MET A 204 40.55 15.37 39.51
C MET A 204 39.87 14.88 40.79
N LEU A 205 38.54 14.76 40.80
CA LEU A 205 37.78 14.21 41.93
C LEU A 205 38.02 12.70 42.11
N GLY A 206 38.24 11.96 41.02
CA GLY A 206 38.59 10.54 41.08
C GLY A 206 39.92 10.27 41.81
N GLY A 207 40.96 11.07 41.55
CA GLY A 207 42.27 10.90 42.16
C GLY A 207 42.32 11.14 43.68
N LEU A 208 41.48 12.05 44.20
CA LEU A 208 41.43 12.33 45.63
C LEU A 208 40.67 11.26 46.43
N VAL A 209 39.63 10.66 45.84
CA VAL A 209 38.94 9.50 46.44
C VAL A 209 39.87 8.29 46.52
N ASP A 210 40.69 8.06 45.50
CA ASP A 210 41.66 6.95 45.50
C ASP A 210 42.81 7.14 46.51
N ALA A 211 43.23 8.39 46.77
CA ALA A 211 44.22 8.69 47.82
C ALA A 211 43.70 8.34 49.23
N ILE A 212 42.45 8.69 49.56
CA ILE A 212 41.83 8.34 50.86
C ILE A 212 41.67 6.83 51.02
N MET A 213 41.40 6.12 49.91
CA MET A 213 41.26 4.65 49.91
C MET A 213 42.60 3.91 50.02
N THR A 214 43.74 4.61 49.95
CA THR A 214 45.07 3.99 50.02
C THR A 214 45.88 4.41 51.25
N ASP A 215 45.51 5.51 51.91
CA ASP A 215 46.19 6.06 53.09
C ASP A 215 45.62 5.52 54.43
N TYR A 216 45.81 4.22 54.69
CA TYR A 216 45.48 3.60 55.98
C TYR A 216 46.75 3.28 56.79
N LYS A 217 46.71 3.54 58.10
CA LYS A 217 47.89 3.41 58.98
C LYS A 217 48.11 1.98 59.47
N TYR A 218 47.04 1.22 59.67
CA TYR A 218 47.07 -0.15 60.19
C TYR A 218 46.14 -1.07 59.40
N SER A 219 46.31 -2.38 59.57
CA SER A 219 45.41 -3.39 59.04
C SER A 219 44.88 -4.30 60.14
N SER A 220 43.84 -5.09 59.87
CA SER A 220 43.38 -6.15 60.79
C SER A 220 44.39 -7.30 60.95
N LYS A 221 45.60 -7.18 60.40
CA LYS A 221 46.74 -8.07 60.64
C LYS A 221 47.86 -7.39 61.43
N SER A 222 47.65 -6.16 61.87
CA SER A 222 48.65 -5.37 62.60
C SER A 222 48.73 -5.74 64.08
N GLY A 223 48.01 -6.76 64.56
CA GLY A 223 47.99 -7.16 65.96
C GLY A 223 47.45 -6.08 66.90
N THR A 224 47.90 -6.10 68.15
CA THR A 224 47.53 -5.09 69.14
C THR A 224 48.16 -3.74 68.81
N GLN A 225 47.32 -2.75 68.47
CA GLN A 225 47.74 -1.39 68.15
C GLN A 225 47.00 -0.38 69.01
N THR A 226 47.65 0.77 69.27
CA THR A 226 46.97 1.92 69.88
C THR A 226 46.28 2.71 68.78
N VAL A 227 44.95 2.67 68.77
CA VAL A 227 44.12 3.35 67.78
C VAL A 227 43.56 4.62 68.40
N GLU A 228 43.60 5.72 67.63
CA GLU A 228 43.14 7.04 68.04
C GLU A 228 42.01 7.47 67.12
N LYS A 229 41.24 8.48 67.54
CA LYS A 229 40.13 9.01 66.74
C LYS A 229 40.59 9.35 65.32
N ASP A 230 39.76 9.02 64.34
CA ASP A 230 39.98 9.26 62.91
C ASP A 230 41.14 8.45 62.26
N HIS A 231 41.79 7.53 62.99
CA HIS A 231 42.70 6.57 62.35
C HIS A 231 41.93 5.59 61.46
N TYR A 232 42.50 5.34 60.27
CA TYR A 232 41.97 4.39 59.30
C TYR A 232 42.66 3.03 59.42
N VAL A 233 41.85 1.98 59.53
CA VAL A 233 42.28 0.58 59.56
C VAL A 233 41.68 -0.15 58.37
N ARG A 234 42.52 -0.87 57.62
CA ARG A 234 42.07 -1.75 56.54
C ARG A 234 41.80 -3.15 57.05
N VAL A 235 40.58 -3.64 56.84
CA VAL A 235 40.21 -5.02 57.17
C VAL A 235 40.76 -5.94 56.09
N ALA A 236 41.57 -6.93 56.48
CA ALA A 236 42.12 -7.91 55.55
C ALA A 236 41.01 -8.76 54.90
N SER A 237 41.31 -9.36 53.75
CA SER A 237 40.34 -10.16 53.00
C SER A 237 39.88 -11.42 53.75
N ASP A 238 40.70 -11.90 54.68
CA ASP A 238 40.53 -13.13 55.46
C ASP A 238 40.15 -12.87 56.92
N HIS A 239 39.77 -11.63 57.27
CA HIS A 239 39.30 -11.30 58.63
C HIS A 239 37.94 -11.94 58.91
N ALA A 240 37.83 -12.64 60.04
CA ALA A 240 36.63 -13.42 60.38
C ALA A 240 35.77 -12.79 61.48
N ALA A 241 36.32 -11.87 62.27
CA ALA A 241 35.62 -11.17 63.35
C ALA A 241 34.90 -9.93 62.79
N GLY A 242 33.85 -10.13 61.98
CA GLY A 242 32.93 -9.09 61.55
C GLY A 242 33.49 -7.94 60.68
N GLY A 243 32.60 -7.07 60.23
CA GLY A 243 32.89 -6.03 59.23
C GLY A 243 32.95 -6.57 57.80
N VAL A 244 33.19 -5.68 56.84
CA VAL A 244 33.31 -6.03 55.41
C VAL A 244 34.79 -6.14 55.07
N THR A 245 35.18 -7.32 54.60
CA THR A 245 36.55 -7.64 54.22
C THR A 245 37.03 -6.74 53.08
N SER A 246 38.32 -6.40 53.08
CA SER A 246 38.92 -5.36 52.21
C SER A 246 38.33 -3.95 52.37
N GLY A 247 37.44 -3.74 53.34
CA GLY A 247 36.92 -2.42 53.69
C GLY A 247 37.90 -1.60 54.52
N ILE A 248 37.74 -0.29 54.46
CA ILE A 248 38.47 0.66 55.31
C ILE A 248 37.50 1.20 56.35
N TYR A 249 37.94 1.18 57.60
CA TYR A 249 37.17 1.62 58.74
C TYR A 249 37.90 2.72 59.49
N ARG A 250 37.16 3.78 59.83
CA ARG A 250 37.62 4.89 60.64
C ARG A 250 37.22 4.67 62.09
N TYR A 251 38.18 4.81 63.00
CA TYR A 251 37.91 4.71 64.43
C TYR A 251 37.17 5.97 64.92
N LYS A 252 36.03 5.76 65.58
CA LYS A 252 35.16 6.83 66.08
C LYS A 252 35.26 7.07 67.59
N GLY A 253 35.99 6.23 68.32
CA GLY A 253 36.18 6.42 69.75
C GLY A 253 36.79 7.79 70.05
N THR A 254 36.38 8.41 71.15
CA THR A 254 36.83 9.75 71.54
C THR A 254 38.19 9.74 72.21
N GLU A 255 38.63 8.60 72.74
CA GLU A 255 39.90 8.41 73.44
C GLU A 255 40.75 7.34 72.75
N SER A 256 42.07 7.44 72.86
CA SER A 256 43.00 6.44 72.32
C SER A 256 42.88 5.13 73.09
N LYS A 257 42.72 4.02 72.36
CA LYS A 257 42.50 2.69 72.94
C LYS A 257 43.47 1.67 72.34
N SER A 258 44.03 0.81 73.18
CA SER A 258 44.77 -0.37 72.73
C SER A 258 43.78 -1.46 72.32
N ILE A 259 43.82 -1.84 71.04
CA ILE A 259 42.87 -2.77 70.42
C ILE A 259 43.65 -3.86 69.69
N ASP A 260 43.30 -5.14 69.90
CA ASP A 260 43.80 -6.24 69.08
C ASP A 260 43.04 -6.30 67.75
N LEU A 261 43.64 -5.72 66.71
CA LEU A 261 43.03 -5.61 65.40
C LEU A 261 42.85 -6.96 64.70
N ASN A 262 43.51 -8.03 65.17
CA ASN A 262 43.35 -9.38 64.62
C ASN A 262 42.01 -10.01 65.00
N ALA A 263 41.47 -9.65 66.17
CA ALA A 263 40.24 -10.23 66.74
C ALA A 263 39.11 -9.19 66.89
N GLU A 264 39.37 -7.92 66.57
CA GLU A 264 38.39 -6.83 66.69
C GLU A 264 37.21 -6.98 65.73
N ASP A 265 35.99 -6.73 66.23
CA ASP A 265 34.77 -6.70 65.44
C ASP A 265 34.49 -5.33 64.81
N PHE A 266 34.85 -5.20 63.53
CA PHE A 266 34.66 -3.97 62.76
C PHE A 266 33.19 -3.70 62.36
N SER A 267 32.25 -4.59 62.67
CA SER A 267 30.82 -4.35 62.44
C SER A 267 30.17 -3.47 63.53
N VAL A 268 30.85 -3.29 64.67
CA VAL A 268 30.36 -2.49 65.80
C VAL A 268 30.38 -1.01 65.45
N ARG A 269 29.22 -0.49 65.05
CA ARG A 269 29.06 0.88 64.53
C ARG A 269 29.31 1.98 65.55
N ASP A 270 29.33 1.69 66.84
CA ASP A 270 29.65 2.70 67.87
C ASP A 270 31.15 3.05 67.83
N ASN A 271 31.99 2.07 67.54
CA ASN A 271 33.45 2.23 67.52
C ASN A 271 33.99 2.51 66.11
N TRP A 272 33.31 1.97 65.09
CA TRP A 272 33.84 1.94 63.73
C TRP A 272 32.85 2.52 62.73
N GLU A 273 33.38 3.31 61.79
CA GLU A 273 32.64 3.78 60.63
C GLU A 273 33.29 3.27 59.35
N ARG A 274 32.51 2.58 58.52
CA ARG A 274 33.01 2.10 57.24
C ARG A 274 33.08 3.23 56.24
N ILE A 275 34.26 3.43 55.66
CA ILE A 275 34.46 4.38 54.56
C ILE A 275 34.14 3.69 53.24
N THR A 276 33.26 4.30 52.46
CA THR A 276 32.91 3.89 51.10
C THR A 276 33.26 5.02 50.14
N ARG A 277 33.29 4.73 48.83
CA ARG A 277 33.51 5.77 47.82
C ARG A 277 32.51 6.93 47.92
N SER A 278 31.29 6.66 48.40
CA SER A 278 30.28 7.70 48.61
C SER A 278 30.60 8.56 49.83
N SER A 279 30.94 7.97 50.97
CA SER A 279 31.27 8.72 52.19
C SER A 279 32.63 9.43 52.11
N ALA A 280 33.56 8.94 51.28
CA ALA A 280 34.83 9.60 51.03
C ALA A 280 34.65 10.96 50.32
N LYS A 281 33.58 11.13 49.54
CA LYS A 281 33.26 12.41 48.89
C LYS A 281 32.90 13.50 49.90
N ASP A 282 32.31 13.14 51.04
CA ASP A 282 31.90 14.11 52.08
C ASP A 282 33.09 14.68 52.87
N THR A 283 34.23 13.98 52.82
CA THR A 283 35.51 14.41 53.42
C THR A 283 36.39 15.26 52.51
N ILE A 284 36.01 15.43 51.24
CA ILE A 284 36.78 16.22 50.26
C ILE A 284 36.38 17.70 50.36
N PRO A 285 37.34 18.65 50.48
CA PRO A 285 37.02 20.08 50.45
C PRO A 285 36.29 20.44 49.16
N ASN A 286 35.21 21.22 49.28
CA ASN A 286 34.35 21.56 48.15
C ASN A 286 35.10 22.46 47.15
N ILE A 287 35.74 21.85 46.15
CA ILE A 287 36.37 22.57 45.05
C ILE A 287 35.27 23.07 44.11
N GLY A 288 35.12 24.40 44.03
CA GLY A 288 34.09 25.05 43.22
C GLY A 288 34.17 24.69 41.74
N ASN A 289 33.03 24.85 41.06
CA ASN A 289 32.77 24.42 39.68
C ASN A 289 33.84 24.92 38.67
N VAL A 290 34.51 23.99 37.97
CA VAL A 290 35.57 24.30 37.00
C VAL A 290 35.03 24.10 35.57
N THR A 291 34.52 25.20 35.01
CA THR A 291 34.27 25.52 33.59
C THR A 291 32.87 25.29 32.95
N SER A 292 32.52 26.24 32.08
CA SER A 292 31.58 26.13 30.95
C SER A 292 32.37 26.06 29.63
N SER A 293 31.86 25.36 28.62
CA SER A 293 32.48 25.29 27.28
C SER A 293 31.42 25.48 26.20
N ASP A 294 31.59 26.48 25.34
CA ASP A 294 30.71 26.74 24.20
C ASP A 294 31.35 26.26 22.88
N SER A 295 30.55 25.65 22.00
CA SER A 295 30.92 25.38 20.62
C SER A 295 29.99 26.12 19.65
N GLN A 296 30.55 26.79 18.64
CA GLN A 296 29.78 27.42 17.55
C GLN A 296 30.14 26.75 16.22
N ALA A 297 29.13 26.44 15.41
CA ALA A 297 29.27 25.85 14.09
C ALA A 297 28.63 26.78 13.04
N PHE A 298 29.42 27.20 12.05
CA PHE A 298 28.91 27.90 10.87
C PHE A 298 29.12 26.98 9.66
N GLY A 299 28.03 26.68 8.95
CA GLY A 299 28.01 25.91 7.70
C GLY A 299 27.58 26.81 6.55
N GLY A 300 28.21 26.65 5.39
CA GLY A 300 27.79 27.22 4.11
C GLY A 300 27.76 26.12 3.08
#